data_AF-A0A9D6DYD3-F1
#
_entry.id   AF-A0A9D6DYD3-F1
#
_cell.length_a   1.000
_cell.length_b   1.000
_cell.length_c   1.000
_cell.angle_alpha   90.00
_cell.angle_beta   90.00
_cell.angle_gamma   90.00
#
_symmetry.space_group_name_H-M   'P 1'
#
loop_
_entity.id
_entity.type
_entity.pdbx_description
1 polymer ?
#
loop_
_entity_poly.entity_id
_entity_poly.type
_entity_poly.pdbx_seq_one_letter_code
_entity_poly.pdbx_strand_id
1 'polypeptide(L)'
;MRRANRGSALLHSLLLLGALLAVTAATLAVVVPERHFVQRERAQRASFHLAWSGLEGGLYALEKGKPFPLADAVTRAWPADAPPDGTYEVSVSSDPDNERKPVKLFRLTSTGILSAPRVSRTLTAVVIQENFAQFSYFSDSETSPETGERAWWRKEEEVDGPVHTNGALNIAWDPDSSNRTPIFSDKVTSGANDIRYYPRPPGNSGEFRGIFSSGPGSLVLGANPVSFPGTNENQKQAALAGTTEPDEDGIVLPANGTTLTGGIFIKGDVTVRFDVEDGKQVLSLEQEGENYRLLLDPGANLTTLLKAGDPPRVYRGIPNGMIYSTGDVTSLGGTVMGRYTVCTDSEGRVVVTDHLILLRAKVCM
;
A
#
# COMPACT_ATOMS: atom_id res chain seq x y z
N MET A 1 -65.07 -58.43 44.12
CA MET A 1 -64.48 -57.90 42.86
C MET A 1 -63.19 -57.07 43.02
N ARG A 2 -62.43 -57.15 44.13
CA ARG A 2 -61.17 -56.38 44.33
C ARG A 2 -59.85 -57.13 44.05
N ARG A 3 -59.89 -58.41 43.65
CA ARG A 3 -58.67 -59.23 43.43
C ARG A 3 -58.19 -59.33 41.97
N ALA A 4 -58.98 -58.92 40.97
CA ALA A 4 -58.63 -59.07 39.55
C ALA A 4 -57.71 -57.97 38.97
N ASN A 5 -57.57 -56.81 39.65
CA ASN A 5 -56.83 -55.65 39.10
C ASN A 5 -55.37 -55.54 39.59
N ARG A 6 -54.86 -56.50 40.39
CA ARG A 6 -53.50 -56.42 40.94
C ARG A 6 -52.40 -56.91 39.98
N GLY A 7 -52.74 -57.76 39.00
CA GLY A 7 -51.79 -58.27 38.01
C GLY A 7 -51.52 -57.33 36.84
N SER A 8 -52.50 -56.51 36.44
CA SER A 8 -52.34 -55.59 35.31
C SER A 8 -51.41 -54.42 35.64
N ALA A 9 -51.38 -53.93 36.88
CA ALA A 9 -50.52 -52.82 37.29
C ALA A 9 -49.02 -53.10 37.07
N LEU A 10 -48.56 -54.34 37.35
CA LEU A 10 -47.18 -54.76 37.12
C LEU A 10 -46.83 -54.72 35.62
N LEU A 11 -47.70 -55.25 34.76
CA LEU A 11 -47.47 -55.27 33.32
C LEU A 11 -47.40 -53.85 32.74
N HIS A 12 -48.28 -52.94 33.17
CA HIS A 12 -48.24 -51.54 32.72
C HIS A 12 -46.95 -50.84 33.21
N SER A 13 -46.51 -51.12 34.44
CA SER A 13 -45.24 -50.56 34.94
C SER A 13 -44.01 -51.08 34.17
N LEU A 14 -43.99 -52.37 33.81
CA LEU A 14 -42.91 -52.96 33.01
C LEU A 14 -42.88 -52.42 31.58
N LEU A 15 -44.05 -52.27 30.94
CA LEU A 15 -44.16 -51.66 29.62
C LEU A 15 -43.72 -50.20 29.63
N LEU A 16 -44.13 -49.42 30.64
CA LEU A 16 -43.74 -48.03 30.79
C LEU A 16 -42.24 -47.89 31.06
N LEU A 17 -41.66 -48.76 31.91
CA LEU A 17 -40.23 -48.80 32.16
C LEU A 17 -39.44 -49.16 30.89
N GLY A 18 -39.91 -50.17 30.13
CA GLY A 18 -39.31 -50.56 28.86
C GLY A 18 -39.35 -49.43 27.82
N ALA A 19 -40.48 -48.73 27.70
CA ALA A 19 -40.61 -47.57 26.82
C ALA A 19 -39.67 -46.42 27.25
N LEU A 20 -39.55 -46.15 28.55
CA LEU A 20 -38.68 -45.10 29.07
C LEU A 20 -37.19 -45.42 28.85
N LEU A 21 -36.80 -46.69 29.00
CA LEU A 21 -35.45 -47.16 28.66
C LEU A 21 -35.17 -47.03 27.16
N ALA A 22 -36.12 -47.39 26.30
CA ALA A 22 -35.98 -47.25 24.84
C ALA A 22 -35.83 -45.79 24.41
N VAL A 23 -36.62 -44.88 24.97
CA VAL A 23 -36.50 -43.43 24.71
C VAL A 23 -35.15 -42.90 25.20
N THR A 24 -34.71 -43.30 26.40
CA THR A 24 -33.40 -42.90 26.94
C THR A 24 -32.24 -43.40 26.08
N ALA A 25 -32.31 -44.64 25.58
CA ALA A 25 -31.31 -45.17 24.66
C ALA A 25 -31.31 -44.42 23.32
N ALA A 26 -32.49 -44.10 22.79
CA ALA A 26 -32.64 -43.35 21.53
C ALA A 26 -32.09 -41.92 21.66
N THR A 27 -32.35 -41.21 22.76
CA THR A 27 -31.80 -39.86 22.98
C THR A 27 -30.28 -39.90 23.16
N LEU A 28 -29.74 -40.85 23.91
CA LEU A 28 -28.29 -41.02 24.06
C LEU A 28 -27.60 -41.30 22.71
N ALA A 29 -28.25 -42.10 21.85
CA ALA A 29 -27.75 -42.42 20.52
C ALA A 29 -27.66 -41.20 19.59
N VAL A 30 -28.47 -40.16 19.81
CA VAL A 30 -28.42 -38.89 19.05
C VAL A 30 -27.43 -37.89 19.66
N VAL A 31 -27.40 -37.77 20.99
CA VAL A 31 -26.57 -36.79 21.71
C VAL A 31 -25.07 -37.04 21.52
N VAL A 32 -24.63 -38.29 21.48
CA VAL A 32 -23.20 -38.63 21.35
C VAL A 32 -22.62 -38.17 19.99
N PRO A 33 -23.23 -38.51 18.83
CA PRO A 33 -22.82 -37.98 17.53
C PRO A 33 -22.86 -36.45 17.46
N GLU A 34 -23.90 -35.80 17.99
CA GLU A 34 -24.01 -34.34 18.01
C GLU A 34 -22.87 -33.70 18.80
N ARG A 35 -22.53 -34.25 19.98
CA ARG A 35 -21.38 -33.78 20.76
C ARG A 35 -20.08 -33.90 19.97
N HIS A 36 -19.85 -35.03 19.31
CA HIS A 36 -18.65 -35.22 18.48
C HIS A 36 -18.63 -34.33 17.25
N PHE A 37 -19.78 -34.03 16.66
CA PHE A 37 -19.91 -33.08 15.56
C PHE A 37 -19.56 -31.66 16.02
N VAL A 38 -20.19 -31.20 17.11
CA VAL A 38 -19.92 -29.87 17.70
C VAL A 38 -18.46 -29.74 18.14
N GLN A 39 -17.86 -30.78 18.73
CA GLN A 39 -16.45 -30.78 19.10
C GLN A 39 -15.53 -30.69 17.88
N ARG A 40 -15.83 -31.44 16.81
CA ARG A 40 -15.08 -31.38 15.55
C ARG A 40 -15.21 -30.02 14.88
N GLU A 41 -16.41 -29.45 14.85
CA GLU A 41 -16.65 -28.12 14.28
C GLU A 41 -15.90 -27.03 15.08
N ARG A 42 -15.95 -27.08 16.41
CA ARG A 42 -15.16 -26.19 17.28
C ARG A 42 -13.67 -26.32 17.02
N ALA A 43 -13.15 -27.55 16.94
CA ALA A 43 -11.73 -27.79 16.64
C ALA A 43 -11.33 -27.31 15.23
N GLN A 44 -12.19 -27.47 14.23
CA GLN A 44 -11.96 -26.97 12.88
C GLN A 44 -11.95 -25.44 12.82
N ARG A 45 -12.89 -24.77 13.49
CA ARG A 45 -12.88 -23.30 13.61
C ARG A 45 -11.64 -22.80 14.36
N ALA A 46 -11.27 -23.46 15.46
CA ALA A 46 -10.05 -23.15 16.19
C ALA A 46 -8.79 -23.25 15.31
N SER A 47 -8.60 -24.37 14.61
CA SER A 47 -7.46 -24.54 13.69
C SER A 47 -7.46 -23.54 12.52
N PHE A 48 -8.64 -23.14 12.04
CA PHE A 48 -8.78 -22.07 11.03
C PHE A 48 -8.28 -20.74 11.56
N HIS A 49 -8.70 -20.33 12.76
CA HIS A 49 -8.25 -19.08 13.37
C HIS A 49 -6.75 -19.07 13.63
N LEU A 50 -6.17 -20.18 14.12
CA LEU A 50 -4.71 -20.32 14.28
C LEU A 50 -3.98 -20.13 12.94
N ALA A 51 -4.48 -20.76 11.87
CA ALA A 51 -3.91 -20.60 10.54
C ALA A 51 -4.05 -19.15 10.02
N TRP A 52 -5.22 -18.53 10.22
CA TRP A 52 -5.47 -17.15 9.81
C TRP A 52 -4.53 -16.17 10.51
N SER A 53 -4.35 -16.31 11.82
CA SER A 53 -3.43 -15.46 12.57
C SER A 53 -1.97 -15.65 12.15
N GLY A 54 -1.59 -16.84 11.70
CA GLY A 54 -0.29 -17.05 11.06
C GLY A 54 -0.14 -16.32 9.72
N LEU A 55 -1.22 -16.24 8.91
CA LEU A 55 -1.22 -15.42 7.69
C LEU A 55 -1.07 -13.93 8.01
N GLU A 56 -1.84 -13.41 8.96
CA GLU A 56 -1.75 -12.01 9.43
C GLU A 56 -0.33 -11.68 9.94
N GLY A 57 0.25 -12.57 10.75
CA GLY A 57 1.62 -12.41 11.23
C GLY A 57 2.67 -12.45 10.11
N GLY A 58 2.45 -13.27 9.09
CA GLY A 58 3.29 -13.31 7.88
C GLY A 58 3.15 -12.05 7.03
N LEU A 59 1.93 -11.55 6.85
CA LEU A 59 1.64 -10.30 6.13
C LEU A 59 2.29 -9.10 6.83
N TYR A 60 2.08 -8.96 8.14
CA TYR A 60 2.71 -7.91 8.94
C TYR A 60 4.25 -7.94 8.84
N ALA A 61 4.85 -9.14 8.80
CA ALA A 61 6.29 -9.27 8.65
C ALA A 61 6.78 -8.82 7.26
N LEU A 62 6.00 -9.11 6.20
CA LEU A 62 6.26 -8.59 4.85
C LEU A 62 6.15 -7.07 4.80
N GLU A 63 5.11 -6.48 5.42
CA GLU A 63 4.90 -5.03 5.46
C GLU A 63 6.05 -4.29 6.17
N LYS A 64 6.62 -4.88 7.22
CA LYS A 64 7.75 -4.29 7.95
C LYS A 64 9.11 -4.43 7.25
N GLY A 65 9.14 -4.98 6.04
CA GLY A 65 10.38 -5.17 5.27
C GLY A 65 11.41 -6.05 5.98
N LYS A 66 11.00 -6.81 7.01
CA LYS A 66 11.91 -7.72 7.68
C LYS A 66 12.25 -8.81 6.68
N PRO A 67 13.53 -9.21 6.56
CA PRO A 67 13.90 -10.35 5.75
C PRO A 67 13.25 -11.58 6.38
N PHE A 68 12.06 -11.93 5.91
CA PHE A 68 11.56 -13.28 6.07
C PHE A 68 12.56 -14.14 5.31
N PRO A 69 13.16 -15.16 5.93
CA PRO A 69 14.03 -16.06 5.17
C PRO A 69 13.18 -16.65 4.05
N LEU A 70 13.45 -16.22 2.80
CA LEU A 70 12.67 -16.56 1.60
C LEU A 70 12.70 -18.05 1.24
N ALA A 71 13.26 -18.89 2.11
CA ALA A 71 13.41 -20.33 1.93
C ALA A 71 13.04 -21.16 3.17
N ASP A 72 12.85 -20.56 4.36
CA ASP A 72 12.64 -21.32 5.60
C ASP A 72 11.27 -21.03 6.21
N ALA A 73 10.50 -22.08 6.48
CA ALA A 73 9.26 -21.98 7.25
C ALA A 73 9.59 -21.46 8.66
N VAL A 74 8.91 -20.40 9.09
CA VAL A 74 9.07 -19.85 10.43
C VAL A 74 7.93 -20.40 11.29
N THR A 75 8.26 -21.36 12.15
CA THR A 75 7.34 -21.85 13.18
C THR A 75 7.30 -20.83 14.32
N ARG A 76 6.12 -20.29 14.62
CA ARG A 76 5.92 -19.44 15.80
C ARG A 76 4.94 -20.10 16.75
N ALA A 77 5.32 -20.14 18.03
CA ALA A 77 4.38 -20.54 19.06
C ALA A 77 3.27 -19.49 19.16
N TRP A 78 2.03 -19.97 19.25
CA TRP A 78 0.91 -19.14 19.68
C TRP A 78 1.20 -18.66 21.11
N PRO A 79 0.76 -17.46 21.51
CA PRO A 79 0.89 -17.02 22.90
C PRO A 79 0.31 -18.10 23.83
N ALA A 80 1.09 -18.54 24.81
CA ALA A 80 0.74 -19.66 25.69
C ALA A 80 -0.52 -19.40 26.53
N ASP A 81 -0.91 -18.13 26.63
CA ASP A 81 -2.04 -17.58 27.37
C ASP A 81 -3.31 -17.38 26.51
N ALA A 82 -3.23 -17.55 25.19
CA ALA A 82 -4.36 -17.36 24.29
C ALA A 82 -5.02 -18.71 23.94
N PRO A 83 -6.19 -19.06 24.52
CA PRO A 83 -6.93 -20.23 24.08
C PRO A 83 -7.37 -20.08 22.61
N PRO A 84 -7.38 -21.17 21.82
CA PRO A 84 -7.13 -22.56 22.21
C PRO A 84 -5.65 -22.99 22.08
N ASP A 85 -5.23 -23.97 22.90
CA ASP A 85 -3.87 -24.54 22.88
C ASP A 85 -3.48 -25.08 21.49
N GLY A 86 -2.60 -24.37 20.81
CA GLY A 86 -2.15 -24.73 19.47
C GLY A 86 -0.92 -23.95 19.03
N THR A 87 -0.45 -24.25 17.83
CA THR A 87 0.65 -23.55 17.18
C THR A 87 0.26 -23.23 15.74
N TYR A 88 0.99 -22.33 15.11
CA TYR A 88 0.91 -22.17 13.67
C TYR A 88 2.31 -22.14 13.06
N GLU A 89 2.40 -22.61 11.82
CA GLU A 89 3.61 -22.53 11.01
C GLU A 89 3.33 -21.69 9.78
N VAL A 90 4.08 -20.62 9.58
CA VAL A 90 3.94 -19.75 8.41
C VAL A 90 5.18 -19.84 7.54
N SER A 91 4.97 -20.00 6.25
CA SER A 91 6.01 -19.97 5.22
C SER A 91 5.66 -18.91 4.19
N VAL A 92 6.69 -18.18 3.75
CA VAL A 92 6.56 -17.15 2.71
C VAL A 92 7.48 -17.55 1.56
N SER A 93 6.92 -17.64 0.36
CA SER A 93 7.67 -17.92 -0.87
C SER A 93 7.50 -16.77 -1.84
N SER A 94 8.60 -16.28 -2.42
CA SER A 94 8.55 -15.33 -3.52
C SER A 94 8.21 -16.02 -4.83
N ASP A 95 7.51 -15.32 -5.71
CA ASP A 95 7.38 -15.73 -7.12
C ASP A 95 8.79 -15.78 -7.76
N PRO A 96 9.17 -16.85 -8.47
CA PRO A 96 10.49 -16.98 -9.09
C PRO A 96 10.83 -15.84 -10.07
N ASP A 97 9.83 -15.20 -10.68
CA ASP A 97 10.03 -14.08 -11.60
C ASP A 97 10.03 -12.72 -10.89
N ASN A 98 9.99 -12.67 -9.56
CA ASN A 98 9.95 -11.42 -8.82
C ASN A 98 11.10 -10.48 -9.18
N GLU A 99 12.29 -10.97 -9.47
CA GLU A 99 13.42 -10.12 -9.87
C GLU A 99 13.12 -9.28 -11.13
N ARG A 100 12.33 -9.83 -12.05
CA ARG A 100 11.98 -9.20 -13.34
C ARG A 100 10.65 -8.46 -13.30
N LYS A 101 9.80 -8.72 -12.31
CA LYS A 101 8.49 -8.08 -12.16
C LYS A 101 8.61 -6.74 -11.40
N PRO A 102 7.95 -5.66 -11.88
CA PRO A 102 7.90 -4.38 -11.17
C PRO A 102 7.06 -4.45 -9.89
N VAL A 103 6.13 -5.40 -9.83
CA VAL A 103 5.27 -5.69 -8.68
C VAL A 103 5.66 -7.06 -8.17
N LYS A 104 6.05 -7.15 -6.89
CA LYS A 104 6.48 -8.40 -6.28
C LYS A 104 5.25 -9.19 -5.81
N LEU A 105 5.26 -10.48 -6.06
CA LEU A 105 4.21 -11.41 -5.63
C LEU A 105 4.80 -12.38 -4.61
N PHE A 106 4.08 -12.57 -3.52
CA PHE A 106 4.44 -13.46 -2.43
C PHE A 106 3.30 -14.44 -2.19
N ARG A 107 3.62 -15.69 -1.90
CA ARG A 107 2.66 -16.70 -1.47
C ARG A 107 2.94 -17.03 -0.01
N LEU A 108 1.97 -16.74 0.84
CA LEU A 108 1.98 -17.07 2.26
C LEU A 108 1.20 -18.36 2.46
N THR A 109 1.79 -19.34 3.12
CA THR A 109 1.10 -20.58 3.52
C THR A 109 1.23 -20.73 5.01
N SER A 110 0.09 -20.79 5.70
CA SER A 110 0.01 -20.92 7.16
C SER A 110 -0.76 -22.18 7.54
N THR A 111 -0.18 -23.01 8.41
CA THR A 111 -0.82 -24.20 8.96
C THR A 111 -1.04 -24.03 10.45
N GLY A 112 -2.31 -23.93 10.86
CA GLY A 112 -2.70 -23.92 12.27
C GLY A 112 -2.90 -25.35 12.78
N ILE A 113 -2.31 -25.68 13.92
CA ILE A 113 -2.33 -27.02 14.53
C ILE A 113 -2.86 -26.90 15.96
N LEU A 114 -4.00 -27.53 16.22
CA LEU A 114 -4.55 -27.66 17.55
C LEU A 114 -3.91 -28.88 18.25
N SER A 115 -3.53 -28.75 19.52
CA SER A 115 -2.86 -29.83 20.27
C SER A 115 -3.82 -30.95 20.67
N ALA A 116 -5.05 -30.60 21.09
CA ALA A 116 -6.05 -31.56 21.53
C ALA A 116 -7.50 -31.05 21.27
N PRO A 117 -8.30 -31.73 20.42
CA PRO A 117 -7.91 -32.83 19.54
C PRO A 117 -6.89 -32.37 18.50
N ARG A 118 -6.02 -33.27 18.02
CA ARG A 118 -5.05 -32.94 16.98
C ARG A 118 -5.76 -32.72 15.65
N VAL A 119 -6.03 -31.46 15.34
CA VAL A 119 -6.68 -31.00 14.11
C VAL A 119 -5.80 -29.93 13.51
N SER A 120 -5.48 -30.05 12.22
CA SER A 120 -4.73 -29.06 11.48
C SER A 120 -5.52 -28.49 10.33
N ARG A 121 -5.23 -27.24 9.97
CA ARG A 121 -5.79 -26.58 8.80
C ARG A 121 -4.74 -25.69 8.16
N THR A 122 -4.61 -25.79 6.84
CA THR A 122 -3.69 -24.98 6.05
C THR A 122 -4.47 -23.96 5.24
N LEU A 123 -4.01 -22.71 5.28
CA LEU A 123 -4.52 -21.59 4.48
C LEU A 123 -3.39 -21.05 3.62
N THR A 124 -3.74 -20.59 2.42
CA THR A 124 -2.80 -19.94 1.50
C THR A 124 -3.35 -18.59 1.09
N ALA A 125 -2.52 -17.57 1.17
CA ALA A 125 -2.78 -16.23 0.66
C ALA A 125 -1.74 -15.87 -0.40
N VAL A 126 -2.19 -15.17 -1.44
CA VAL A 126 -1.30 -14.54 -2.42
C VAL A 126 -1.32 -13.06 -2.13
N VAL A 127 -0.15 -12.52 -1.77
CA VAL A 127 0.05 -11.11 -1.46
C VAL A 127 0.80 -10.49 -2.61
N ILE A 128 0.29 -9.35 -3.07
CA ILE A 128 0.89 -8.59 -4.16
C ILE A 128 1.37 -7.29 -3.52
N GLN A 129 2.63 -6.93 -3.75
CA GLN A 129 3.13 -5.64 -3.33
C GLN A 129 2.44 -4.56 -4.15
N GLU A 130 1.53 -3.84 -3.53
CA GLU A 130 1.00 -2.62 -4.14
C GLU A 130 2.13 -1.59 -4.21
N ASN A 131 2.26 -0.98 -5.38
CA ASN A 131 3.18 0.12 -5.56
C ASN A 131 2.36 1.41 -5.55
N PHE A 132 2.72 2.38 -4.69
CA PHE A 132 2.16 3.73 -4.72
C PHE A 132 2.26 4.38 -6.09
N ALA A 133 3.22 3.90 -6.89
CA ALA A 133 3.39 4.26 -8.28
C ALA A 133 2.21 3.86 -9.19
N GLN A 134 1.13 3.25 -8.68
CA GLN A 134 -0.11 3.10 -9.44
C GLN A 134 -0.86 4.43 -9.58
N PHE A 135 -0.63 5.39 -8.68
CA PHE A 135 -1.29 6.69 -8.70
C PHE A 135 -0.39 7.74 -9.36
N SER A 136 -1.00 8.60 -10.18
CA SER A 136 -0.39 9.83 -10.68
C SER A 136 -0.39 10.92 -9.60
N TYR A 137 -1.32 10.85 -8.65
CA TYR A 137 -1.36 11.69 -7.46
C TYR A 137 -1.86 10.89 -6.24
N PHE A 138 -1.17 11.02 -5.11
CA PHE A 138 -1.51 10.36 -3.86
C PHE A 138 -1.29 11.31 -2.67
N SER A 139 -2.31 11.50 -1.83
CA SER A 139 -2.24 12.37 -0.65
C SER A 139 -2.88 11.73 0.59
N ASP A 140 -2.35 12.01 1.79
CA ASP A 140 -3.01 11.58 3.03
C ASP A 140 -4.14 12.55 3.40
N SER A 141 -3.86 13.85 3.25
CA SER A 141 -4.80 14.93 3.52
C SER A 141 -4.64 16.04 2.47
N GLU A 142 -5.77 16.53 1.96
CA GLU A 142 -5.84 17.71 1.08
C GLU A 142 -5.82 19.01 1.89
N THR A 143 -4.88 19.11 2.83
CA THR A 143 -4.71 20.29 3.69
C THR A 143 -3.23 20.59 3.77
N SER A 144 -2.86 21.86 3.54
CA SER A 144 -1.52 22.34 3.77
C SER A 144 -1.17 22.16 5.26
N PRO A 145 -0.10 21.43 5.60
CA PRO A 145 0.29 21.24 6.99
C PRO A 145 0.72 22.56 7.67
N GLU A 146 1.18 23.55 6.90
CA GLU A 146 1.66 24.84 7.43
C GLU A 146 0.53 25.82 7.75
N THR A 147 -0.37 26.01 6.79
CA THR A 147 -1.41 27.03 6.90
C THR A 147 -2.73 26.46 7.42
N GLY A 148 -2.88 25.13 7.40
CA GLY A 148 -4.16 24.46 7.63
C GLY A 148 -5.18 24.73 6.51
N GLU A 149 -4.78 25.41 5.44
CA GLU A 149 -5.67 25.70 4.31
C GLU A 149 -5.84 24.46 3.43
N ARG A 150 -7.01 24.35 2.80
CA ARG A 150 -7.31 23.24 1.91
C ARG A 150 -6.50 23.34 0.62
N ALA A 151 -5.87 22.24 0.21
CA ALA A 151 -5.35 22.07 -1.14
C ALA A 151 -6.55 21.85 -2.07
N TRP A 152 -6.67 22.67 -3.11
CA TRP A 152 -7.76 22.59 -4.09
C TRP A 152 -7.17 22.24 -5.44
N TRP A 153 -7.76 21.27 -6.12
CA TRP A 153 -7.59 21.11 -7.56
C TRP A 153 -8.26 22.27 -8.28
N ARG A 154 -7.54 22.99 -9.13
CA ARG A 154 -7.98 24.25 -9.76
C ARG A 154 -8.13 24.11 -11.26
N LYS A 155 -8.62 25.19 -11.86
CA LYS A 155 -8.69 25.35 -13.32
C LYS A 155 -7.34 25.05 -13.99
N GLU A 156 -7.40 24.52 -15.21
CA GLU A 156 -6.25 24.18 -16.06
C GLU A 156 -5.35 23.04 -15.56
N GLU A 157 -5.63 22.46 -14.40
CA GLU A 157 -4.94 21.27 -13.92
C GLU A 157 -5.51 20.02 -14.61
N GLU A 158 -4.63 19.19 -15.16
CA GLU A 158 -4.98 17.93 -15.78
C GLU A 158 -4.10 16.84 -15.20
N VAL A 159 -4.72 15.76 -14.73
CA VAL A 159 -4.01 14.58 -14.22
C VAL A 159 -4.38 13.37 -15.05
N ASP A 160 -3.38 12.86 -15.77
CA ASP A 160 -3.47 11.64 -16.54
C ASP A 160 -3.04 10.44 -15.68
N GLY A 161 -4.02 9.67 -15.24
CA GLY A 161 -3.86 8.45 -14.43
C GLY A 161 -4.54 8.50 -13.06
N PRO A 162 -4.46 7.40 -12.29
CA PRO A 162 -5.26 7.24 -11.07
C PRO A 162 -4.90 8.26 -9.98
N VAL A 163 -5.91 8.75 -9.27
CA VAL A 163 -5.76 9.67 -8.13
C VAL A 163 -6.32 9.02 -6.86
N HIS A 164 -5.60 9.17 -5.75
CA HIS A 164 -6.10 8.74 -4.45
C HIS A 164 -5.80 9.77 -3.36
N THR A 165 -6.77 10.00 -2.48
CA THR A 165 -6.54 10.71 -1.21
C THR A 165 -7.15 9.94 -0.05
N ASN A 166 -6.44 9.77 1.07
CA ASN A 166 -7.02 9.17 2.27
C ASN A 166 -8.09 10.08 2.89
N GLY A 167 -7.95 11.39 2.70
CA GLY A 167 -8.88 12.42 3.15
C GLY A 167 -10.02 12.69 2.16
N ALA A 168 -10.60 13.89 2.28
CA ALA A 168 -11.61 14.38 1.34
C ALA A 168 -10.94 15.21 0.23
N LEU A 169 -11.20 14.83 -1.03
CA LEU A 169 -10.74 15.57 -2.19
C LEU A 169 -11.42 16.95 -2.24
N ASN A 170 -10.67 18.01 -2.53
CA ASN A 170 -11.24 19.35 -2.75
C ASN A 170 -11.06 19.78 -4.21
N ILE A 171 -12.16 20.08 -4.90
CA ILE A 171 -12.18 20.44 -6.32
C ILE A 171 -12.79 21.83 -6.48
N ALA A 172 -11.99 22.78 -6.96
CA ALA A 172 -12.42 24.11 -7.36
C ALA A 172 -12.64 24.13 -8.88
N TRP A 173 -13.88 24.24 -9.30
CA TRP A 173 -14.28 24.22 -10.70
C TRP A 173 -15.31 25.33 -10.97
N ASP A 174 -15.37 25.81 -12.21
CA ASP A 174 -16.32 26.87 -12.59
C ASP A 174 -17.13 26.43 -13.82
N PRO A 175 -18.42 26.09 -13.66
CA PRO A 175 -19.29 25.67 -14.75
C PRO A 175 -19.57 26.76 -15.78
N ASP A 176 -19.48 28.03 -15.37
CA ASP A 176 -19.90 29.18 -16.17
C ASP A 176 -18.70 29.83 -16.90
N SER A 177 -17.48 29.42 -16.57
CA SER A 177 -16.28 29.93 -17.23
C SER A 177 -16.01 29.19 -18.55
N SER A 178 -15.53 29.94 -19.55
CA SER A 178 -14.95 29.35 -20.76
C SER A 178 -13.60 28.65 -20.51
N ASN A 179 -13.08 28.74 -19.28
CA ASN A 179 -11.79 28.16 -18.91
C ASN A 179 -11.95 26.68 -18.55
N ARG A 180 -10.85 25.94 -18.70
CA ARG A 180 -10.83 24.50 -18.40
C ARG A 180 -10.96 24.27 -16.89
N THR A 181 -11.90 23.43 -16.50
CA THR A 181 -12.02 22.85 -15.14
C THR A 181 -10.85 21.89 -14.90
N PRO A 182 -10.53 21.53 -13.64
CA PRO A 182 -9.62 20.42 -13.39
C PRO A 182 -10.16 19.15 -14.08
N ILE A 183 -9.29 18.43 -14.79
CA ILE A 183 -9.64 17.20 -15.51
C ILE A 183 -8.91 16.01 -14.90
N PHE A 184 -9.69 15.03 -14.44
CA PHE A 184 -9.22 13.72 -14.03
C PHE A 184 -9.47 12.72 -15.16
N SER A 185 -8.41 12.20 -15.75
CA SER A 185 -8.52 11.30 -16.91
C SER A 185 -8.90 9.87 -16.53
N ASP A 186 -8.57 9.45 -15.32
CA ASP A 186 -8.73 8.07 -14.85
C ASP A 186 -9.51 8.00 -13.52
N LYS A 187 -9.43 6.86 -12.83
CA LYS A 187 -10.07 6.57 -11.55
C LYS A 187 -9.58 7.53 -10.46
N VAL A 188 -10.52 8.14 -9.77
CA VAL A 188 -10.32 8.97 -8.59
C VAL A 188 -10.90 8.26 -7.39
N THR A 189 -10.12 8.11 -6.33
CA THR A 189 -10.53 7.44 -5.10
C THR A 189 -10.30 8.36 -3.90
N SER A 190 -11.24 8.35 -2.96
CA SER A 190 -11.15 9.13 -1.73
C SER A 190 -11.55 8.28 -0.54
N GLY A 191 -10.80 8.36 0.55
CA GLY A 191 -11.14 7.71 1.81
C GLY A 191 -12.32 8.36 2.52
N ALA A 192 -12.61 9.63 2.22
CA ALA A 192 -13.83 10.30 2.66
C ALA A 192 -15.07 9.83 1.90
N ASN A 193 -16.25 9.99 2.52
CA ASN A 193 -17.54 9.68 1.91
C ASN A 193 -18.08 10.83 1.03
N ASP A 194 -17.34 11.92 0.90
CA ASP A 194 -17.72 13.12 0.16
C ASP A 194 -16.52 13.80 -0.51
N ILE A 195 -16.81 14.57 -1.57
CA ILE A 195 -15.88 15.52 -2.19
C ILE A 195 -16.36 16.93 -1.86
N ARG A 196 -15.43 17.82 -1.57
CA ARG A 196 -15.71 19.24 -1.40
C ARG A 196 -15.58 19.93 -2.73
N TYR A 197 -16.68 20.47 -3.22
CA TYR A 197 -16.69 21.27 -4.45
C TYR A 197 -16.77 22.76 -4.12
N TYR A 198 -16.05 23.58 -4.87
CA TYR A 198 -16.19 25.03 -4.86
C TYR A 198 -16.39 25.54 -6.29
N PRO A 199 -17.35 26.46 -6.54
CA PRO A 199 -18.27 27.05 -5.58
C PRO A 199 -19.48 26.17 -5.24
N ARG A 200 -19.78 25.15 -6.06
CA ARG A 200 -20.92 24.23 -5.89
C ARG A 200 -20.60 22.85 -6.46
N PRO A 201 -21.29 21.77 -6.07
CA PRO A 201 -21.15 20.47 -6.73
C PRO A 201 -21.68 20.49 -8.19
N PRO A 202 -21.21 19.57 -9.05
CA PRO A 202 -21.76 19.37 -10.39
C PRO A 202 -23.23 18.93 -10.28
N GLY A 203 -24.13 19.65 -10.93
CA GLY A 203 -25.57 19.47 -10.86
C GLY A 203 -26.13 18.53 -11.94
N ASN A 204 -25.34 18.14 -12.93
CA ASN A 204 -25.75 17.21 -13.98
C ASN A 204 -24.57 16.35 -14.48
N SER A 205 -24.88 15.31 -15.27
CA SER A 205 -23.88 14.38 -15.80
C SER A 205 -22.87 15.02 -16.77
N GLY A 206 -23.23 16.12 -17.43
CA GLY A 206 -22.33 16.85 -18.32
C GLY A 206 -21.25 17.58 -17.53
N GLU A 207 -21.65 18.34 -16.50
CA GLU A 207 -20.74 18.99 -15.55
C GLU A 207 -19.83 17.96 -14.87
N PHE A 208 -20.38 16.83 -14.44
CA PHE A 208 -19.58 15.75 -13.83
C PHE A 208 -18.52 15.21 -14.80
N ARG A 209 -18.87 14.97 -16.07
CA ARG A 209 -17.92 14.51 -17.10
C ARG A 209 -16.87 15.56 -17.46
N GLY A 210 -17.17 16.85 -17.25
CA GLY A 210 -16.21 17.93 -17.42
C GLY A 210 -15.07 17.88 -16.39
N ILE A 211 -15.33 17.32 -15.20
CA ILE A 211 -14.33 17.13 -14.14
C ILE A 211 -13.70 15.73 -14.26
N PHE A 212 -14.53 14.69 -14.38
CA PHE A 212 -14.10 13.30 -14.46
C PHE A 212 -14.38 12.76 -15.86
N SER A 213 -13.39 12.78 -16.73
CA SER A 213 -13.57 12.44 -18.15
C SER A 213 -14.08 11.01 -18.37
N SER A 214 -13.72 10.09 -17.47
CA SER A 214 -14.18 8.69 -17.44
C SER A 214 -15.61 8.52 -16.91
N GLY A 215 -16.26 9.60 -16.46
CA GLY A 215 -17.65 9.63 -16.01
C GLY A 215 -17.87 9.22 -14.54
N PRO A 216 -19.14 9.15 -14.08
CA PRO A 216 -19.50 8.92 -12.67
C PRO A 216 -18.88 7.69 -12.01
N GLY A 217 -18.61 6.63 -12.78
CA GLY A 217 -18.01 5.41 -12.28
C GLY A 217 -16.50 5.50 -12.00
N SER A 218 -15.83 6.57 -12.44
CA SER A 218 -14.40 6.75 -12.15
C SER A 218 -14.16 7.26 -10.73
N LEU A 219 -15.19 7.83 -10.08
CA LEU A 219 -15.11 8.31 -8.71
C LEU A 219 -15.55 7.24 -7.71
N VAL A 220 -14.68 6.89 -6.75
CA VAL A 220 -14.99 5.99 -5.64
C VAL A 220 -14.76 6.70 -4.31
N LEU A 221 -15.83 6.84 -3.53
CA LEU A 221 -15.80 7.43 -2.18
C LEU A 221 -15.82 6.33 -1.12
N GLY A 222 -15.33 6.63 0.08
CA GLY A 222 -15.23 5.67 1.17
C GLY A 222 -14.26 4.52 0.85
N ALA A 223 -13.25 4.78 0.02
CA ALA A 223 -12.20 3.82 -0.24
C ALA A 223 -11.41 3.54 1.05
N ASN A 224 -10.87 2.33 1.22
CA ASN A 224 -10.00 2.06 2.35
C ASN A 224 -8.77 3.00 2.27
N PRO A 225 -8.41 3.69 3.36
CA PRO A 225 -7.18 4.48 3.39
C PRO A 225 -5.99 3.60 3.05
N VAL A 226 -5.15 4.06 2.13
CA VAL A 226 -3.88 3.42 1.82
C VAL A 226 -2.86 3.96 2.80
N SER A 227 -2.28 3.08 3.61
CA SER A 227 -1.27 3.50 4.59
C SER A 227 -0.07 4.12 3.88
N PHE A 228 0.27 5.36 4.24
CA PHE A 228 1.54 5.96 3.85
C PHE A 228 2.68 5.17 4.51
N PRO A 229 3.83 5.01 3.84
CA PRO A 229 5.01 4.50 4.51
C PRO A 229 5.34 5.47 5.65
N GLY A 230 5.37 4.96 6.89
CA GLY A 230 5.60 5.81 8.06
C GLY A 230 7.00 6.45 8.11
N THR A 231 7.90 6.05 7.21
CA THR A 231 9.20 6.68 6.97
C THR A 231 9.52 6.61 5.48
N ASN A 232 10.22 7.64 4.98
CA ASN A 232 10.78 7.62 3.63
C ASN A 232 12.19 7.00 3.60
N GLU A 233 12.54 6.19 4.62
CA GLU A 233 13.87 5.60 4.77
C GLU A 233 14.21 4.65 3.61
N ASN A 234 13.24 3.92 3.07
CA ASN A 234 13.49 3.07 1.90
C ASN A 234 13.82 3.90 0.65
N GLN A 235 13.18 5.06 0.48
CA GLN A 235 13.44 6.00 -0.61
C GLN A 235 14.79 6.68 -0.43
N LYS A 236 15.13 7.07 0.81
CA LYS A 236 16.45 7.56 1.20
C LYS A 236 17.55 6.56 0.87
N GLN A 237 17.39 5.31 1.31
CA GLN A 237 18.33 4.22 1.05
C GLN A 237 18.41 3.88 -0.44
N ALA A 238 17.30 3.97 -1.19
CA ALA A 238 17.30 3.80 -2.64
C ALA A 238 18.05 4.94 -3.34
N ALA A 239 17.94 6.19 -2.87
CA ALA A 239 18.71 7.30 -3.39
C ALA A 239 20.21 7.13 -3.08
N LEU A 240 20.57 6.80 -1.84
CA LEU A 240 21.95 6.61 -1.37
C LEU A 240 22.63 5.32 -1.88
N ALA A 241 21.88 4.28 -2.22
CA ALA A 241 22.40 2.97 -2.60
C ALA A 241 23.46 2.41 -1.62
N GLY A 242 23.21 2.59 -0.32
CA GLY A 242 24.08 2.12 0.75
C GLY A 242 25.30 2.99 1.04
N THR A 243 25.46 4.15 0.39
CA THR A 243 26.47 5.14 0.80
C THR A 243 26.02 5.88 2.06
N THR A 244 26.98 6.33 2.87
CA THR A 244 26.69 7.22 4.00
C THR A 244 26.10 8.53 3.49
N GLU A 245 25.14 9.06 4.24
CA GLU A 245 24.59 10.40 4.01
C GLU A 245 25.71 11.45 4.14
N PRO A 246 25.80 12.44 3.22
CA PRO A 246 26.76 13.54 3.34
C PRO A 246 26.46 14.43 4.56
N ASP A 247 27.52 14.95 5.17
CA ASP A 247 27.43 15.87 6.32
C ASP A 247 27.04 17.30 5.90
N GLU A 248 27.40 17.71 4.68
CA GLU A 248 27.17 19.06 4.13
C GLU A 248 26.00 19.08 3.15
N ASP A 249 25.31 20.22 3.09
CA ASP A 249 24.26 20.47 2.10
C ASP A 249 24.82 20.41 0.68
N GLY A 250 24.05 19.80 -0.22
CA GLY A 250 24.50 19.55 -1.57
C GLY A 250 23.77 18.44 -2.29
N ILE A 251 24.07 18.31 -3.59
CA ILE A 251 23.58 17.22 -4.44
C ILE A 251 24.67 16.15 -4.57
N VAL A 252 24.31 14.94 -4.18
CA VAL A 252 25.17 13.76 -4.24
C VAL A 252 24.58 12.74 -5.22
N LEU A 253 25.46 12.24 -6.09
CA LEU A 253 25.19 11.12 -6.98
C LEU A 253 26.01 9.91 -6.50
N PRO A 254 25.40 8.96 -5.77
CA PRO A 254 26.11 7.79 -5.28
C PRO A 254 26.72 6.99 -6.43
N ALA A 255 28.02 6.76 -6.32
CA ALA A 255 28.80 6.11 -7.36
C ALA A 255 29.93 5.27 -6.77
N ASN A 256 30.25 4.16 -7.44
CA ASN A 256 31.49 3.42 -7.23
C ASN A 256 32.48 3.80 -8.34
N GLY A 257 33.43 4.67 -8.00
CA GLY A 257 34.28 5.33 -8.98
C GLY A 257 33.45 6.27 -9.86
N THR A 258 33.35 5.96 -11.16
CA THR A 258 32.51 6.73 -12.10
C THR A 258 31.17 6.06 -12.39
N THR A 259 30.89 4.87 -11.86
CA THR A 259 29.64 4.15 -12.16
C THR A 259 28.58 4.50 -11.12
N LEU A 260 27.43 5.03 -11.55
CA LEU A 260 26.31 5.32 -10.65
C LEU A 260 25.77 4.03 -10.03
N THR A 261 25.47 4.10 -8.73
CA THR A 261 24.91 2.98 -7.97
C THR A 261 23.51 3.28 -7.44
N GLY A 262 23.11 4.56 -7.36
CA GLY A 262 21.87 4.99 -6.73
C GLY A 262 21.04 6.00 -7.51
N GLY A 263 20.26 6.77 -6.77
CA GLY A 263 19.44 7.87 -7.26
C GLY A 263 20.16 9.21 -7.20
N ILE A 264 19.37 10.27 -7.06
CA ILE A 264 19.83 11.64 -6.79
C ILE A 264 19.51 11.92 -5.33
N PHE A 265 20.54 12.10 -4.50
CA PHE A 265 20.37 12.46 -3.10
C PHE A 265 20.69 13.95 -2.91
N ILE A 266 19.83 14.65 -2.18
CA ILE A 266 19.92 16.09 -1.97
C ILE A 266 19.87 16.32 -0.46
N LYS A 267 20.94 16.85 0.10
CA LYS A 267 21.02 17.25 1.51
C LYS A 267 20.62 18.71 1.59
N GLY A 268 19.52 19.00 2.29
CA GLY A 268 18.93 20.35 2.42
C GLY A 268 17.80 20.65 1.43
N ASP A 269 17.28 21.88 1.50
CA ASP A 269 16.19 22.38 0.67
C ASP A 269 16.63 22.58 -0.78
N VAL A 270 15.71 22.41 -1.73
CA VAL A 270 16.02 22.49 -3.16
C VAL A 270 14.85 22.93 -4.02
N THR A 271 15.12 23.70 -5.06
CA THR A 271 14.21 23.89 -6.20
C THR A 271 14.60 22.94 -7.33
N VAL A 272 13.63 22.19 -7.85
CA VAL A 272 13.81 21.19 -8.91
C VAL A 272 13.00 21.58 -10.15
N ARG A 273 13.67 21.76 -11.28
CA ARG A 273 13.02 21.96 -12.58
C ARG A 273 13.48 20.91 -13.58
N PHE A 274 12.52 20.23 -14.19
CA PHE A 274 12.75 19.26 -15.26
C PHE A 274 12.67 19.93 -16.63
N ASP A 275 13.54 19.54 -17.54
CA ASP A 275 13.51 19.94 -18.94
C ASP A 275 13.99 18.82 -19.86
N VAL A 276 13.75 18.95 -21.17
CA VAL A 276 14.23 18.01 -22.18
C VAL A 276 15.00 18.76 -23.25
N GLU A 277 16.29 18.45 -23.38
CA GLU A 277 17.17 19.06 -24.37
C GLU A 277 17.80 17.98 -25.24
N ASP A 278 17.65 18.08 -26.56
CA ASP A 278 18.20 17.13 -27.54
C ASP A 278 17.87 15.65 -27.23
N GLY A 279 16.66 15.41 -26.70
CA GLY A 279 16.21 14.06 -26.32
C GLY A 279 16.87 13.51 -25.06
N LYS A 280 17.48 14.37 -24.23
CA LYS A 280 18.07 14.06 -22.93
C LYS A 280 17.24 14.69 -21.83
N GLN A 281 17.14 14.02 -20.69
CA GLN A 281 16.50 14.62 -19.52
C GLN A 281 17.50 15.58 -18.87
N VAL A 282 17.05 16.81 -18.59
CA VAL A 282 17.80 17.82 -17.84
C VAL A 282 17.09 18.09 -16.52
N LEU A 283 17.83 18.09 -15.41
CA LEU A 283 17.35 18.57 -14.12
C LEU A 283 18.17 19.79 -13.74
N SER A 284 17.51 20.94 -13.61
CA SER A 284 18.07 22.13 -13.00
C SER A 284 17.69 22.12 -11.51
N LEU A 285 18.71 22.10 -10.66
CA LEU A 285 18.56 22.10 -9.21
C LEU A 285 19.18 23.38 -8.66
N GLU A 286 18.42 24.13 -7.88
CA GLU A 286 18.91 25.33 -7.19
C GLU A 286 18.85 25.10 -5.69
N GLN A 287 19.99 25.30 -5.02
CA GLN A 287 20.13 25.13 -3.58
C GLN A 287 21.03 26.23 -3.03
N GLU A 288 20.51 27.02 -2.09
CA GLU A 288 21.24 28.13 -1.44
C GLU A 288 21.87 29.14 -2.43
N GLY A 289 21.25 29.35 -3.60
CA GLY A 289 21.76 30.20 -4.67
C GLY A 289 22.80 29.56 -5.60
N GLU A 290 23.24 28.34 -5.28
CA GLU A 290 24.06 27.51 -6.16
C GLU A 290 23.18 26.81 -7.20
N ASN A 291 23.64 26.83 -8.45
CA ASN A 291 22.94 26.24 -9.58
C ASN A 291 23.65 24.97 -10.04
N TYR A 292 22.92 23.86 -10.03
CA TYR A 292 23.37 22.56 -10.49
C TYR A 292 22.52 22.15 -11.69
N ARG A 293 23.15 21.48 -12.65
CA ARG A 293 22.48 20.98 -13.82
C ARG A 293 22.91 19.55 -14.09
N LEU A 294 21.97 18.62 -14.03
CA LEU A 294 22.19 17.22 -14.35
C LEU A 294 21.66 16.92 -15.75
N LEU A 295 22.52 16.39 -16.61
CA LEU A 295 22.14 15.91 -17.93
C LEU A 295 22.18 14.39 -17.92
N LEU A 296 21.04 13.77 -18.15
CA LEU A 296 20.88 12.32 -18.22
C LEU A 296 20.72 11.94 -19.69
N ASP A 297 21.65 11.14 -20.21
CA ASP A 297 21.68 10.67 -21.59
C ASP A 297 21.45 9.14 -21.62
N PRO A 298 20.18 8.68 -21.72
CA PRO A 298 19.87 7.27 -21.74
C PRO A 298 20.49 6.52 -22.93
N GLY A 299 20.70 7.21 -24.06
CA GLY A 299 21.27 6.61 -25.27
C GLY A 299 22.76 6.29 -25.10
N ALA A 300 23.50 7.20 -24.47
CA ALA A 300 24.91 6.99 -24.13
C ALA A 300 25.12 6.24 -22.80
N ASN A 301 24.06 6.07 -22.00
CA ASN A 301 24.12 5.58 -20.62
C ASN A 301 25.10 6.40 -19.76
N LEU A 302 24.97 7.73 -19.82
CA LEU A 302 25.83 8.68 -19.09
C LEU A 302 24.98 9.68 -18.31
N THR A 303 25.52 10.12 -17.18
CA THR A 303 24.97 11.22 -16.39
C THR A 303 26.06 12.26 -16.16
N THR A 304 25.79 13.51 -16.49
CA THR A 304 26.75 14.61 -16.32
C THR A 304 26.22 15.60 -15.30
N LEU A 305 26.98 15.83 -14.23
CA LEU A 305 26.71 16.87 -13.23
C LEU A 305 27.55 18.11 -13.57
N LEU A 306 26.87 19.23 -13.74
CA LEU A 306 27.45 20.55 -13.92
C LEU A 306 27.14 21.39 -12.69
N LYS A 307 28.16 21.95 -12.04
CA LYS A 307 28.04 22.98 -11.01
C LYS A 307 28.75 24.22 -11.52
N ALA A 308 28.16 25.40 -11.33
CA ALA A 308 28.80 26.66 -11.75
C ALA A 308 30.22 26.78 -11.13
N GLY A 309 31.22 27.10 -11.96
CA GLY A 309 32.61 27.23 -11.54
C GLY A 309 33.43 25.93 -11.48
N ASP A 310 32.78 24.76 -11.47
CA ASP A 310 33.45 23.46 -11.44
C ASP A 310 33.58 22.83 -12.84
N PRO A 311 34.61 21.99 -13.09
CA PRO A 311 34.65 21.17 -14.29
C PRO A 311 33.50 20.13 -14.29
N PRO A 312 32.94 19.80 -15.46
CA PRO A 312 31.88 18.77 -15.58
C PRO A 312 32.31 17.43 -14.98
N ARG A 313 31.46 16.84 -14.14
CA ARG A 313 31.64 15.48 -13.60
C ARG A 313 30.78 14.51 -14.40
N VAL A 314 31.40 13.50 -15.02
CA VAL A 314 30.70 12.52 -15.87
C VAL A 314 30.71 11.16 -15.20
N TYR A 315 29.52 10.58 -15.07
CA TYR A 315 29.28 9.26 -14.54
C TYR A 315 28.76 8.32 -15.63
N ARG A 316 29.13 7.04 -15.53
CA ARG A 316 28.55 5.94 -16.30
C ARG A 316 27.27 5.46 -15.60
N GLY A 317 26.20 5.31 -16.35
CA GLY A 317 24.88 4.92 -15.84
C GLY A 317 23.87 6.05 -15.84
N ILE A 318 22.62 5.68 -15.57
CA ILE A 318 21.49 6.57 -15.32
C ILE A 318 21.02 6.31 -13.88
N PRO A 319 20.68 7.34 -13.09
CA PRO A 319 20.12 7.16 -11.75
C PRO A 319 18.90 6.24 -11.77
N ASN A 320 18.63 5.57 -10.66
CA ASN A 320 17.51 4.61 -10.54
C ASN A 320 16.10 5.24 -10.55
N GLY A 321 15.98 6.52 -10.86
CA GLY A 321 14.73 7.29 -10.87
C GLY A 321 14.32 7.84 -9.51
N MET A 322 15.04 7.55 -8.42
CA MET A 322 14.76 8.15 -7.12
C MET A 322 15.44 9.52 -7.00
N ILE A 323 14.70 10.54 -6.58
CA ILE A 323 15.20 11.85 -6.16
C ILE A 323 14.74 12.05 -4.74
N TYR A 324 15.69 12.12 -3.81
CA TYR A 324 15.40 12.26 -2.39
C TYR A 324 16.04 13.55 -1.86
N SER A 325 15.25 14.41 -1.22
CA SER A 325 15.74 15.56 -0.47
C SER A 325 15.55 15.34 1.03
N THR A 326 16.53 15.72 1.85
CA THR A 326 16.33 15.73 3.31
C THR A 326 15.56 16.95 3.81
N GLY A 327 15.40 17.97 2.97
CA GLY A 327 14.67 19.20 3.28
C GLY A 327 13.42 19.35 2.43
N ASP A 328 12.99 20.60 2.24
CA ASP A 328 11.87 20.97 1.38
C ASP A 328 12.29 21.00 -0.10
N VAL A 329 11.48 20.37 -0.95
CA VAL A 329 11.45 20.68 -2.38
C VAL A 329 10.54 21.89 -2.57
N THR A 330 11.12 23.08 -2.54
CA THR A 330 10.39 24.38 -2.52
C THR A 330 9.72 24.73 -3.83
N SER A 331 10.13 24.08 -4.92
CA SER A 331 9.52 24.22 -6.24
C SER A 331 9.80 22.98 -7.06
N LEU A 332 8.77 22.40 -7.64
CA LEU A 332 8.83 21.26 -8.56
C LEU A 332 8.02 21.60 -9.82
N GLY A 333 8.63 21.48 -11.00
CA GLY A 333 7.95 21.79 -12.26
C GLY A 333 8.72 21.37 -13.52
N GLY A 334 8.09 21.51 -14.68
CA GLY A 334 8.73 21.35 -16.00
C GLY A 334 8.36 20.05 -16.75
N THR A 335 9.18 19.67 -17.73
CA THR A 335 8.89 18.52 -18.63
C THR A 335 9.72 17.30 -18.25
N VAL A 336 9.04 16.19 -17.96
CA VAL A 336 9.70 14.96 -17.52
C VAL A 336 9.69 13.87 -18.60
N MET A 337 10.87 13.46 -19.04
CA MET A 337 11.17 12.32 -19.90
C MET A 337 11.76 11.17 -19.07
N GLY A 338 10.94 10.18 -18.75
CA GLY A 338 11.35 9.00 -17.98
C GLY A 338 10.40 8.75 -16.81
N ARG A 339 10.85 7.98 -15.82
CA ARG A 339 10.11 7.69 -14.58
C ARG A 339 10.95 8.13 -13.39
N TYR A 340 10.48 9.18 -12.71
CA TYR A 340 11.10 9.68 -11.48
C TYR A 340 10.12 9.54 -10.33
N THR A 341 10.66 9.29 -9.14
CA THR A 341 9.98 9.39 -7.86
C THR A 341 10.71 10.47 -7.07
N VAL A 342 10.03 11.56 -6.75
CA VAL A 342 10.55 12.64 -5.91
C VAL A 342 9.99 12.47 -4.50
N CYS A 343 10.86 12.42 -3.51
CA CYS A 343 10.52 12.27 -2.09
C CYS A 343 11.33 13.24 -1.25
N THR A 344 10.76 13.62 -0.11
CA THR A 344 11.43 14.38 0.95
C THR A 344 11.56 13.52 2.21
N ASP A 345 12.27 14.01 3.22
CA ASP A 345 12.18 13.41 4.56
C ASP A 345 10.77 13.54 5.13
N SER A 346 10.44 12.80 6.18
CA SER A 346 9.08 12.79 6.76
C SER A 346 8.59 14.16 7.25
N GLU A 347 9.51 15.11 7.44
CA GLU A 347 9.22 16.50 7.80
C GLU A 347 9.29 17.46 6.61
N GLY A 348 9.94 17.05 5.52
CA GLY A 348 10.13 17.89 4.33
C GLY A 348 8.91 17.87 3.42
N ARG A 349 8.71 18.95 2.67
CA ARG A 349 7.56 19.16 1.78
C ARG A 349 7.96 19.19 0.32
N VAL A 350 7.06 18.74 -0.56
CA VAL A 350 7.17 18.97 -2.01
C VAL A 350 6.12 19.98 -2.46
N VAL A 351 6.57 21.15 -2.94
CA VAL A 351 5.72 22.20 -3.50
C VAL A 351 5.79 22.17 -5.02
N VAL A 352 4.67 21.89 -5.67
CA VAL A 352 4.55 21.98 -7.15
C VAL A 352 4.13 23.41 -7.51
N THR A 353 5.00 24.15 -8.19
CA THR A 353 4.82 25.59 -8.46
C THR A 353 4.50 25.90 -9.91
N ASP A 354 4.77 24.97 -10.83
CA ASP A 354 4.55 25.09 -12.27
C ASP A 354 3.95 23.80 -12.81
N HIS A 355 3.51 23.80 -14.07
CA HIS A 355 2.96 22.62 -14.71
C HIS A 355 4.04 21.52 -14.81
N LEU A 356 3.75 20.36 -14.23
CA LEU A 356 4.48 19.14 -14.51
C LEU A 356 3.89 18.53 -15.78
N ILE A 357 4.57 18.71 -16.91
CA ILE A 357 4.19 18.07 -18.17
C ILE A 357 4.76 16.66 -18.14
N LEU A 358 3.91 15.70 -17.77
CA LEU A 358 4.29 14.33 -17.50
C LEU A 358 4.23 13.50 -18.79
N LEU A 359 5.39 13.07 -19.30
CA LEU A 359 5.42 11.90 -20.19
C LEU A 359 5.49 10.57 -19.40
N ARG A 360 5.68 10.60 -18.05
CA ARG A 360 5.44 9.53 -17.02
C ARG A 360 6.21 9.75 -15.68
N ALA A 361 6.01 10.85 -14.92
CA ALA A 361 6.66 11.03 -13.59
C ALA A 361 5.72 10.79 -12.39
N LYS A 362 6.29 10.64 -11.19
CA LYS A 362 5.58 10.34 -9.94
C LYS A 362 6.15 11.16 -8.78
N VAL A 363 5.27 11.64 -7.90
CA VAL A 363 5.63 12.41 -6.71
C VAL A 363 5.06 11.67 -5.50
N CYS A 364 5.88 11.39 -4.50
CA CYS A 364 5.42 10.81 -3.23
C CYS A 364 5.74 11.83 -2.13
N MET A 365 4.70 12.33 -1.48
CA MET A 365 4.80 13.16 -0.28
C MET A 365 4.89 12.26 0.95
#